data_AF-A0A1I0U3L9-F1
#
_entry.id   AF-A0A1I0U3L9-F1
#
_cell.length_a   1.000
_cell.length_b   1.000
_cell.length_c   1.000
_cell.angle_alpha   90.00
_cell.angle_beta   90.00
_cell.angle_gamma   90.00
#
_symmetry.space_group_name_H-M   'P 1'
#
loop_
_entity.id
_entity.type
_entity.pdbx_description
1 polymer ?
#
loop_
_entity_poly.entity_id
_entity_poly.type
_entity_poly.pdbx_seq_one_letter_code
_entity_poly.pdbx_strand_id
1 'polypeptide(L)'
;MCAATIADFVDRVDLLFATAGIMATPLERTAQGWESQFAVNHLGHFALTMHLWPLLAAANEARVVLYSSAGHHHSPIRWSDIDFTDGDDKWQAYGQSNTAMILFGRGLAALGAADGIEAYSLHPGAILTPLQRHLPLQEQIELGWVDEDGNGIDTSFKSVSQGAATGLWAATTTNLTGRGGVYCEDCDIAPLAQPDGSMGEGGVNPMQSTPTRPPPCGRRVGGAPDSDRLSVDGRGARDDRPVAPPRCSRCRRPALSGIRRPRVE
;
A
#
# COMPACT_ATOMS: atom_id res chain seq x y z
N MET A 1 -9.29 18.02 5.44
CA MET A 1 -9.73 19.04 4.47
C MET A 1 -10.12 18.50 3.08
N CYS A 2 -10.10 17.19 2.80
CA CYS A 2 -10.78 16.62 1.61
C CYS A 2 -11.96 15.71 2.03
N ALA A 3 -11.70 14.72 2.88
CA ALA A 3 -12.74 13.82 3.40
C ALA A 3 -13.89 14.55 4.12
N ALA A 4 -13.59 15.60 4.89
CA ALA A 4 -14.63 16.43 5.52
C ALA A 4 -15.53 17.09 4.49
N THR A 5 -14.95 17.68 3.44
CA THR A 5 -15.70 18.27 2.34
C THR A 5 -16.57 17.23 1.64
N ILE A 6 -16.06 16.02 1.38
CA ILE A 6 -16.87 14.92 0.81
C ILE A 6 -18.03 14.57 1.75
N ALA A 7 -17.79 14.46 3.05
CA ALA A 7 -18.80 14.14 4.05
C ALA A 7 -19.89 15.22 4.18
N ASP A 8 -19.60 16.47 3.79
CA ASP A 8 -20.60 17.54 3.72
C ASP A 8 -21.52 17.41 2.49
N PHE A 9 -21.12 16.63 1.47
CA PHE A 9 -21.88 16.47 0.21
C PHE A 9 -22.65 15.16 0.10
N VAL A 10 -22.17 14.09 0.76
CA VAL A 10 -22.77 12.75 0.64
C VAL A 10 -22.80 12.04 1.99
N ASP A 11 -23.86 11.25 2.20
CA ASP A 11 -24.03 10.45 3.43
C ASP A 11 -23.36 9.08 3.35
N ARG A 12 -22.90 8.67 2.14
CA ARG A 12 -22.20 7.41 1.91
C ARG A 12 -21.28 7.47 0.69
N VAL A 13 -20.33 6.55 0.61
CA VAL A 13 -19.45 6.32 -0.55
C VAL A 13 -19.53 4.85 -0.93
N ASP A 14 -20.17 4.55 -2.05
CA ASP A 14 -20.31 3.18 -2.56
C ASP A 14 -19.00 2.68 -3.21
N LEU A 15 -18.30 3.55 -3.95
CA LEU A 15 -17.07 3.21 -4.67
C LEU A 15 -15.99 4.27 -4.41
N LEU A 16 -14.79 3.83 -4.04
CA LEU A 16 -13.61 4.68 -3.91
C LEU A 16 -12.50 4.18 -4.83
N PHE A 17 -12.04 5.02 -5.74
CA PHE A 17 -10.92 4.74 -6.63
C PHE A 17 -9.68 5.51 -6.19
N ALA A 18 -8.69 4.80 -5.65
CA ALA A 18 -7.38 5.33 -5.30
C ALA A 18 -6.44 5.19 -6.51
N THR A 19 -6.57 6.12 -7.46
CA THR A 19 -5.89 6.06 -8.78
C THR A 19 -4.68 6.98 -8.91
N ALA A 20 -4.65 8.09 -8.17
CA ALA A 20 -3.58 9.08 -8.31
C ALA A 20 -2.20 8.49 -7.97
N GLY A 21 -1.17 8.83 -8.74
CA GLY A 21 0.19 8.40 -8.47
C GLY A 21 1.24 9.15 -9.28
N ILE A 22 2.48 9.02 -8.83
CA ILE A 22 3.71 9.46 -9.50
C ILE A 22 4.63 8.26 -9.71
N MET A 23 5.49 8.33 -10.72
CA MET A 23 6.30 7.19 -11.15
C MET A 23 7.72 7.60 -11.48
N ALA A 24 8.68 6.85 -10.93
CA ALA A 24 10.10 6.95 -11.24
C ALA A 24 10.60 8.40 -11.21
N THR A 25 10.17 9.16 -10.19
CA THR A 25 10.58 10.55 -10.00
C THR A 25 11.97 10.61 -9.37
N PRO A 26 12.71 11.72 -9.55
CA PRO A 26 13.85 12.00 -8.68
C PRO A 26 13.47 11.90 -7.20
N LEU A 27 14.45 11.58 -6.34
CA LEU A 27 14.22 11.50 -4.90
C LEU A 27 13.81 12.88 -4.36
N GLU A 28 12.54 12.98 -3.98
CA GLU A 28 11.96 14.14 -3.34
C GLU A 28 11.31 13.73 -2.02
N ARG A 29 11.17 14.69 -1.11
CA ARG A 29 10.52 14.46 0.19
C ARG A 29 9.39 15.43 0.41
N THR A 30 8.32 14.94 1.03
CA THR A 30 7.24 15.81 1.51
C THR A 30 7.76 16.72 2.63
N ALA A 31 6.95 17.72 3.01
CA ALA A 31 7.27 18.58 4.16
C ALA A 31 7.42 17.81 5.48
N GLN A 32 6.85 16.60 5.57
CA GLN A 32 6.95 15.71 6.72
C GLN A 32 8.21 14.81 6.68
N GLY A 33 8.98 14.86 5.58
CA GLY A 33 10.20 14.08 5.39
C GLY A 33 10.00 12.72 4.73
N TRP A 34 8.80 12.40 4.25
CA TRP A 34 8.52 11.12 3.58
C TRP A 34 8.97 11.12 2.12
N GLU A 35 9.52 10.01 1.65
CA GLU A 35 9.81 9.81 0.22
C GLU A 35 8.54 10.00 -0.61
N SER A 36 8.63 10.79 -1.69
CA SER A 36 7.47 11.34 -2.40
C SER A 36 6.60 10.27 -3.06
N GLN A 37 7.19 9.24 -3.68
CA GLN A 37 6.42 8.18 -4.34
C GLN A 37 5.65 7.35 -3.31
N PHE A 38 6.27 6.98 -2.19
CA PHE A 38 5.59 6.30 -1.09
C PHE A 38 4.52 7.18 -0.44
N ALA A 39 4.79 8.47 -0.26
CA ALA A 39 3.84 9.40 0.33
C ALA A 39 2.60 9.62 -0.55
N VAL A 40 2.80 9.87 -1.85
CA VAL A 40 1.71 10.14 -2.80
C VAL A 40 0.95 8.86 -3.14
N ASN A 41 1.66 7.80 -3.54
CA ASN A 41 1.04 6.59 -4.06
C ASN A 41 0.46 5.70 -2.96
N HIS A 42 0.89 5.86 -1.69
CA HIS A 42 0.39 5.02 -0.60
C HIS A 42 -0.13 5.81 0.60
N LEU A 43 0.69 6.63 1.26
CA LEU A 43 0.28 7.28 2.52
C LEU A 43 -0.93 8.21 2.36
N GLY A 44 -0.99 8.96 1.25
CA GLY A 44 -2.11 9.83 0.93
C GLY A 44 -3.42 9.04 0.74
N HIS A 45 -3.38 7.95 -0.03
CA HIS A 45 -4.53 7.06 -0.24
C HIS A 45 -4.96 6.33 1.02
N PHE A 46 -4.01 5.87 1.82
CA PHE A 46 -4.29 5.28 3.13
C PHE A 46 -5.02 6.28 4.02
N ALA A 47 -4.46 7.48 4.20
CA ALA A 47 -5.05 8.51 5.05
C ALA A 47 -6.45 8.91 4.57
N LEU A 48 -6.63 9.14 3.27
CA LEU A 48 -7.93 9.49 2.69
C LEU A 48 -8.96 8.38 2.92
N THR A 49 -8.60 7.12 2.64
CA THR A 49 -9.50 5.97 2.83
C THR A 49 -9.91 5.83 4.30
N MET A 50 -8.97 5.97 5.25
CA MET A 50 -9.29 5.89 6.67
C MET A 50 -10.21 7.04 7.14
N HIS A 51 -10.03 8.24 6.60
CA HIS A 51 -10.93 9.36 6.91
C HIS A 51 -12.33 9.22 6.28
N LEU A 52 -12.45 8.52 5.15
CA LEU A 52 -13.73 8.21 4.51
C LEU A 52 -14.39 6.94 5.06
N TRP A 53 -13.75 6.24 6.00
CA TRP A 53 -14.26 4.98 6.56
C TRP A 53 -15.72 5.03 7.01
N PRO A 54 -16.21 6.07 7.73
CA PRO A 54 -17.60 6.13 8.13
C PRO A 54 -18.58 6.13 6.94
N LEU A 55 -18.22 6.81 5.86
CA LEU A 55 -19.05 6.89 4.64
C LEU A 55 -18.99 5.59 3.83
N LEU A 56 -17.83 4.92 3.80
CA LEU A 56 -17.68 3.61 3.18
C LEU A 56 -18.51 2.56 3.93
N ALA A 57 -18.43 2.54 5.26
CA ALA A 57 -19.22 1.64 6.10
C ALA A 57 -20.73 1.89 5.96
N ALA A 58 -21.15 3.15 5.79
CA ALA A 58 -22.55 3.51 5.58
C ALA A 58 -23.15 2.94 4.28
N ALA A 59 -22.34 2.53 3.30
CA ALA A 59 -22.82 1.90 2.08
C ALA A 59 -23.16 0.41 2.26
N ASN A 60 -22.69 -0.26 3.32
CA ASN A 60 -22.80 -1.70 3.62
C ASN A 60 -22.21 -2.68 2.57
N GLU A 61 -21.91 -2.22 1.36
CA GLU A 61 -21.30 -3.00 0.27
C GLU A 61 -20.26 -2.15 -0.49
N ALA A 62 -19.51 -1.31 0.23
CA ALA A 62 -18.55 -0.41 -0.39
C ALA A 62 -17.37 -1.17 -1.00
N ARG A 63 -16.85 -0.66 -2.12
CA ARG A 63 -15.64 -1.18 -2.76
C ARG A 63 -14.56 -0.11 -2.89
N VAL A 64 -13.37 -0.45 -2.43
CA VAL A 64 -12.16 0.37 -2.58
C VAL A 64 -11.25 -0.25 -3.62
N VAL A 65 -11.05 0.45 -4.74
CA VAL A 65 -10.19 0.02 -5.85
C VAL A 65 -8.86 0.78 -5.78
N LEU A 66 -7.77 0.04 -5.58
CA LEU A 66 -6.43 0.57 -5.35
C LEU A 66 -5.56 0.33 -6.59
N TYR A 67 -5.15 1.39 -7.26
CA TYR A 67 -4.25 1.28 -8.41
C TYR A 67 -2.83 1.05 -7.92
N SER A 68 -2.30 -0.11 -8.26
CA SER A 68 -0.89 -0.48 -8.18
C SER A 68 -0.36 -0.59 -9.61
N SER A 69 0.72 -1.33 -9.80
CA SER A 69 1.38 -1.53 -11.09
C SER A 69 2.18 -2.82 -11.08
N ALA A 70 2.49 -3.38 -12.25
CA ALA A 70 3.51 -4.41 -12.41
C ALA A 70 4.89 -3.95 -11.87
N GLY A 71 5.09 -2.64 -11.69
CA GLY A 71 6.26 -2.09 -11.00
C GLY A 71 6.46 -2.60 -9.57
N HIS A 72 5.44 -3.20 -8.92
CA HIS A 72 5.59 -3.89 -7.63
C HIS A 72 6.62 -5.03 -7.64
N HIS A 73 7.03 -5.50 -8.81
CA HIS A 73 8.10 -6.48 -8.99
C HIS A 73 9.50 -5.88 -8.72
N HIS A 74 9.67 -4.56 -8.77
CA HIS A 74 10.98 -3.92 -8.57
C HIS A 74 11.44 -3.86 -7.11
N SER A 75 10.52 -3.88 -6.14
CA SER A 75 10.93 -3.79 -4.73
C SER A 75 9.85 -4.29 -3.78
N PRO A 76 10.21 -5.11 -2.76
CA PRO A 76 9.34 -5.30 -1.60
C PRO A 76 9.30 -4.01 -0.75
N ILE A 77 8.55 -4.03 0.36
CA ILE A 77 8.68 -2.95 1.34
C ILE A 77 10.08 -2.96 1.96
N ARG A 78 10.78 -1.83 1.83
CA ARG A 78 12.09 -1.60 2.43
C ARG A 78 11.94 -1.19 3.89
N TRP A 79 11.53 -2.12 4.76
CA TRP A 79 11.20 -1.84 6.16
C TRP A 79 12.30 -1.13 6.97
N SER A 80 13.57 -1.31 6.59
CA SER A 80 14.72 -0.65 7.22
C SER A 80 15.00 0.76 6.69
N ASP A 81 14.48 1.10 5.50
CA ASP A 81 14.74 2.36 4.82
C ASP A 81 13.62 2.68 3.81
N ILE A 82 12.43 2.98 4.33
CA ILE A 82 11.24 3.32 3.53
C ILE A 82 11.44 4.66 2.83
N ASP A 83 12.13 5.59 3.49
CA ASP A 83 12.30 6.99 3.04
C ASP A 83 13.54 7.22 2.18
N PHE A 84 14.18 6.14 1.69
CA PHE A 84 15.37 6.18 0.82
C PHE A 84 16.44 7.13 1.39
N THR A 85 16.81 6.89 2.65
CA THR A 85 17.88 7.63 3.33
C THR A 85 19.26 7.13 2.92
N ASP A 86 19.34 5.91 2.36
CA ASP A 86 20.55 5.34 1.76
C ASP A 86 20.27 4.89 0.31
N GLY A 87 20.69 5.73 -0.65
CA GLY A 87 20.42 5.56 -2.08
C GLY A 87 19.15 6.26 -2.57
N ASP A 88 18.96 6.28 -3.89
CA ASP A 88 17.91 7.07 -4.57
C ASP A 88 17.32 6.35 -5.79
N ASP A 89 17.33 5.01 -5.78
CA ASP A 89 16.78 4.21 -6.87
C ASP A 89 15.27 4.43 -7.03
N LYS A 90 14.94 5.27 -8.03
CA LYS A 90 13.58 5.69 -8.35
C LYS A 90 12.64 4.55 -8.73
N TRP A 91 13.15 3.48 -9.32
CA TRP A 91 12.35 2.31 -9.71
C TRP A 91 12.06 1.42 -8.52
N GLN A 92 13.02 1.28 -7.59
CA GLN A 92 12.76 0.63 -6.31
C GLN A 92 11.79 1.45 -5.45
N ALA A 93 11.90 2.78 -5.42
CA ALA A 93 10.97 3.67 -4.72
C ALA A 93 9.55 3.55 -5.28
N TYR A 94 9.41 3.55 -6.61
CA TYR A 94 8.14 3.28 -7.26
C TYR A 94 7.61 1.87 -6.93
N GLY A 95 8.47 0.86 -7.01
CA GLY A 95 8.12 -0.53 -6.72
C GLY A 95 7.60 -0.74 -5.31
N GLN A 96 8.28 -0.22 -4.29
CA GLN A 96 7.82 -0.34 -2.91
C GLN A 96 6.46 0.34 -2.70
N SER A 97 6.20 1.45 -3.39
CA SER A 97 4.93 2.18 -3.27
C SER A 97 3.76 1.37 -3.85
N ASN A 98 4.01 0.64 -4.95
CA ASN A 98 3.04 -0.26 -5.56
C ASN A 98 2.83 -1.54 -4.74
N THR A 99 3.88 -2.10 -4.14
CA THR A 99 3.77 -3.19 -3.17
C THR A 99 2.98 -2.74 -1.94
N ALA A 100 3.17 -1.51 -1.46
CA ALA A 100 2.42 -0.97 -0.34
C ALA A 100 0.92 -0.88 -0.66
N MET A 101 0.55 -0.50 -1.88
CA MET A 101 -0.85 -0.51 -2.33
C MET A 101 -1.47 -1.92 -2.35
N ILE A 102 -0.72 -2.95 -2.76
CA ILE A 102 -1.19 -4.35 -2.73
C ILE A 102 -1.41 -4.81 -1.29
N LEU A 103 -0.43 -4.58 -0.41
CA LEU A 103 -0.53 -4.93 1.00
C LEU A 103 -1.65 -4.14 1.70
N PHE A 104 -1.85 -2.88 1.32
CA PHE A 104 -2.95 -2.06 1.81
C PHE A 104 -4.31 -2.65 1.42
N GLY A 105 -4.52 -3.03 0.16
CA GLY A 105 -5.77 -3.67 -0.28
C GLY A 105 -6.09 -4.94 0.48
N ARG A 106 -5.09 -5.77 0.74
CA ARG A 106 -5.23 -6.98 1.55
C ARG A 106 -5.61 -6.67 3.00
N GLY A 107 -4.88 -5.74 3.63
CA GLY A 107 -5.16 -5.33 5.00
C GLY A 107 -6.53 -4.67 5.14
N LEU A 108 -6.90 -3.82 4.18
CA LEU A 108 -8.17 -3.13 4.11
C LEU A 108 -9.33 -4.11 3.97
N ALA A 109 -9.25 -5.08 3.06
CA ALA A 109 -10.28 -6.11 2.91
C ALA A 109 -10.45 -6.94 4.19
N ALA A 110 -9.35 -7.33 4.84
CA ALA A 110 -9.41 -8.12 6.07
C ALA A 110 -10.04 -7.36 7.24
N LEU A 111 -9.79 -6.06 7.36
CA LEU A 111 -10.34 -5.22 8.43
C LEU A 111 -11.76 -4.72 8.12
N GLY A 112 -12.02 -4.39 6.85
CA GLY A 112 -13.26 -3.79 6.37
C GLY A 112 -14.40 -4.76 6.17
N ALA A 113 -14.14 -6.08 6.09
CA ALA A 113 -15.17 -7.09 5.90
C ALA A 113 -16.30 -7.03 6.95
N ALA A 114 -15.98 -6.66 8.20
CA ALA A 114 -16.99 -6.52 9.26
C ALA A 114 -17.92 -5.32 9.06
N ASP A 115 -17.47 -4.32 8.29
CA ASP A 115 -18.20 -3.08 7.98
C ASP A 115 -18.76 -3.10 6.55
N GLY A 116 -18.75 -4.25 5.87
CA GLY A 116 -19.24 -4.37 4.49
C GLY A 116 -18.34 -3.72 3.44
N ILE A 117 -17.05 -3.53 3.75
CA ILE A 117 -16.07 -2.91 2.85
C ILE A 117 -15.18 -3.98 2.23
N GLU A 118 -15.20 -4.07 0.90
CA GLU A 118 -14.26 -4.87 0.12
C GLU A 118 -13.18 -3.98 -0.51
N ALA A 119 -11.99 -4.53 -0.69
CA ALA A 119 -10.90 -3.82 -1.34
C ALA A 119 -10.18 -4.69 -2.36
N TYR A 120 -9.80 -4.10 -3.48
CA TYR A 120 -9.16 -4.76 -4.61
C TYR A 120 -7.99 -3.92 -5.08
N SER A 121 -6.82 -4.54 -5.23
CA SER A 121 -5.66 -3.89 -5.85
C SER A 121 -5.51 -4.37 -7.29
N LEU A 122 -4.93 -3.56 -8.18
CA LEU A 122 -4.80 -3.95 -9.59
C LEU A 122 -3.57 -3.35 -10.27
N HIS A 123 -3.19 -3.95 -11.40
CA HIS A 123 -2.40 -3.29 -12.43
C HIS A 123 -3.29 -2.94 -13.64
N PRO A 124 -3.26 -1.70 -14.15
CA PRO A 124 -4.14 -1.28 -15.25
C PRO A 124 -3.60 -1.67 -16.64
N GLY A 125 -2.39 -2.21 -16.74
CA GLY A 125 -1.63 -2.32 -17.99
C GLY A 125 -0.63 -1.17 -18.17
N ALA A 126 0.27 -1.31 -19.15
CA ALA A 126 1.14 -0.23 -19.60
C ALA A 126 0.32 0.79 -20.41
N ILE A 127 0.34 2.06 -20.01
CA ILE A 127 -0.43 3.14 -20.66
C ILE A 127 0.48 4.36 -20.78
N LEU A 128 0.61 4.91 -22.00
CA LEU A 128 1.33 6.16 -22.23
C LEU A 128 0.45 7.31 -21.76
N THR A 129 0.83 7.93 -20.65
CA THR A 129 0.13 9.07 -20.05
C THR A 129 1.16 10.11 -19.61
N PRO A 130 0.75 11.23 -19.00
CA PRO A 130 1.72 12.06 -18.30
C PRO A 130 2.43 11.37 -17.11
N LEU A 131 2.10 10.12 -16.74
CA LEU A 131 2.80 9.39 -15.67
C LEU A 131 4.32 9.26 -15.95
N GLN A 132 4.70 9.13 -17.22
CA GLN A 132 6.08 9.04 -17.69
C GLN A 132 6.83 10.39 -17.72
N ARG A 133 6.23 11.50 -17.29
CA ARG A 133 6.79 12.87 -17.46
C ARG A 133 8.19 13.10 -16.87
N HIS A 134 8.62 12.27 -15.92
CA HIS A 134 9.93 12.36 -15.27
C HIS A 134 10.97 11.40 -15.87
N LEU A 135 10.58 10.59 -16.87
CA LEU A 135 11.50 9.71 -17.59
C LEU A 135 12.08 10.44 -18.80
N PRO A 136 13.42 10.61 -18.88
CA PRO A 136 14.08 11.12 -20.07
C PRO A 136 13.72 10.27 -21.30
N LEU A 137 13.65 10.89 -22.48
CA LEU A 137 13.39 10.17 -23.74
C LEU A 137 14.34 8.99 -23.92
N GLN A 138 15.62 9.17 -23.62
CA GLN A 138 16.65 8.13 -23.73
C GLN A 138 16.30 6.88 -22.90
N GLU A 139 15.77 7.06 -21.69
CA GLU A 139 15.37 5.92 -20.86
C GLU A 139 14.10 5.26 -21.39
N GLN A 140 13.17 6.03 -21.97
CA GLN A 140 11.98 5.45 -22.62
C GLN A 140 12.35 4.63 -23.86
N ILE A 141 13.39 5.03 -24.59
CA ILE A 141 13.98 4.27 -25.71
C ILE A 141 14.64 2.99 -25.20
N GLU A 142 15.44 3.07 -24.13
CA GLU A 142 16.10 1.92 -23.51
C GLU A 142 15.11 0.89 -22.96
N LEU A 143 13.95 1.36 -22.48
CA LEU A 143 12.82 0.52 -22.08
C LEU A 143 12.00 -0.01 -23.27
N GLY A 144 12.31 0.42 -24.50
CA GLY A 144 11.66 -0.03 -25.72
C GLY A 144 10.24 0.52 -25.93
N TRP A 145 9.87 1.60 -25.23
CA TRP A 145 8.51 2.15 -25.32
C TRP A 145 8.32 3.04 -26.55
N VAL A 146 9.37 3.79 -26.90
CA VAL A 146 9.38 4.76 -27.99
C VAL A 146 10.63 4.61 -28.85
N ASP A 147 10.58 5.09 -30.09
CA ASP A 147 11.74 5.22 -30.99
C ASP A 147 12.56 6.50 -30.69
N GLU A 148 13.63 6.72 -31.48
CA GLU A 148 14.51 7.91 -31.38
C GLU A 148 13.77 9.23 -31.62
N ASP A 149 12.67 9.20 -32.37
CA ASP A 149 11.81 10.35 -32.67
C ASP A 149 10.69 10.54 -31.63
N GLY A 150 10.61 9.65 -30.62
CA GLY A 150 9.60 9.67 -29.56
C GLY A 150 8.25 9.07 -29.94
N ASN A 151 8.15 8.36 -31.07
CA ASN A 151 6.92 7.64 -31.44
C ASN A 151 6.83 6.32 -30.69
N GLY A 152 5.65 5.96 -30.20
CA GLY A 152 5.42 4.69 -29.51
C GLY A 152 5.64 3.50 -30.45
N ILE A 153 6.54 2.60 -30.06
CA ILE A 153 6.85 1.36 -30.80
C ILE A 153 6.35 0.11 -30.08
N ASP A 154 6.13 0.19 -28.77
CA ASP A 154 5.59 -0.92 -28.01
C ASP A 154 4.06 -1.01 -28.22
N THR A 155 3.66 -2.03 -28.96
CA THR A 155 2.26 -2.33 -29.28
C THR A 155 1.46 -2.91 -28.11
N SER A 156 2.12 -3.25 -27.00
CA SER A 156 1.45 -3.74 -25.79
C SER A 156 0.80 -2.63 -24.96
N PHE A 157 1.12 -1.35 -25.26
CA PHE A 157 0.50 -0.23 -24.58
C PHE A 157 -1.00 -0.17 -24.83
N LYS A 158 -1.74 -0.08 -23.73
CA LYS A 158 -3.17 0.10 -23.72
C LYS A 158 -3.53 1.57 -23.94
N SER A 159 -4.68 1.80 -24.58
CA SER A 159 -5.36 3.10 -24.52
C SER A 159 -5.78 3.44 -23.10
N VAL A 160 -6.04 4.73 -22.83
CA VAL A 160 -6.56 5.20 -21.53
C VAL A 160 -7.85 4.45 -21.14
N SER A 161 -8.76 4.25 -22.09
CA SER A 161 -10.02 3.54 -21.84
C SER A 161 -9.80 2.07 -21.49
N GLN A 162 -8.85 1.39 -22.15
CA GLN A 162 -8.47 0.02 -21.78
C GLN A 162 -7.80 -0.02 -20.39
N GLY A 163 -7.01 1.00 -20.04
CA GLY A 163 -6.41 1.16 -18.71
C GLY A 163 -7.43 1.34 -17.57
N ALA A 164 -8.58 1.94 -17.86
CA ALA A 164 -9.67 2.07 -16.90
C ALA A 164 -10.47 0.77 -16.71
N ALA A 165 -10.37 -0.18 -17.64
CA ALA A 165 -11.25 -1.34 -17.70
C ALA A 165 -11.14 -2.24 -16.46
N THR A 166 -9.92 -2.59 -16.02
CA THR A 166 -9.73 -3.47 -14.86
C THR A 166 -10.23 -2.83 -13.56
N GLY A 167 -10.06 -1.52 -13.40
CA GLY A 167 -10.59 -0.80 -12.23
C GLY A 167 -12.11 -0.77 -12.21
N LEU A 168 -12.74 -0.47 -13.35
CA LEU A 168 -14.19 -0.50 -13.47
C LEU A 168 -14.75 -1.91 -13.26
N TRP A 169 -14.10 -2.92 -13.83
CA TRP A 169 -14.45 -4.33 -13.63
C TRP A 169 -14.38 -4.70 -12.15
N ALA A 170 -13.27 -4.38 -11.46
CA ALA A 170 -13.11 -4.68 -10.04
C ALA A 170 -14.16 -3.97 -9.17
N ALA A 171 -14.54 -2.74 -9.54
CA ALA A 171 -15.59 -2.00 -8.85
C ALA A 171 -16.99 -2.58 -9.06
N THR A 172 -17.29 -3.20 -10.20
CA THR A 172 -18.70 -3.46 -10.60
C THR A 172 -19.05 -4.94 -10.80
N THR A 173 -18.06 -5.82 -10.96
CA THR A 173 -18.32 -7.25 -11.19
C THR A 173 -18.84 -7.95 -9.94
N THR A 174 -19.74 -8.91 -10.11
CA THR A 174 -20.17 -9.81 -9.01
C THR A 174 -19.21 -10.98 -8.80
N ASN A 175 -18.30 -11.25 -9.75
CA ASN A 175 -17.33 -12.35 -9.66
C ASN A 175 -16.35 -12.18 -8.49
N LEU A 176 -16.16 -10.95 -8.01
CA LEU A 176 -15.29 -10.63 -6.88
C LEU A 176 -16.00 -10.61 -5.53
N THR A 177 -17.33 -10.69 -5.47
CA THR A 177 -18.06 -10.65 -4.19
C THR A 177 -17.56 -11.74 -3.24
N GLY A 178 -17.19 -11.35 -2.03
CA GLY A 178 -16.61 -12.21 -1.00
C GLY A 178 -15.13 -12.54 -1.21
N ARG A 179 -14.46 -11.93 -2.20
CA ARG A 179 -13.05 -12.17 -2.56
C ARG A 179 -12.16 -10.95 -2.31
N GLY A 180 -12.46 -10.16 -1.29
CA GLY A 180 -11.67 -8.99 -0.92
C GLY A 180 -10.18 -9.31 -0.72
N GLY A 181 -9.32 -8.40 -1.15
CA GLY A 181 -7.86 -8.48 -1.00
C GLY A 181 -7.14 -9.14 -2.18
N VAL A 182 -7.83 -9.53 -3.24
CA VAL A 182 -7.18 -10.04 -4.45
C VAL A 182 -6.48 -8.92 -5.24
N TYR A 183 -5.53 -9.35 -6.07
CA TYR A 183 -4.88 -8.51 -7.07
C TYR A 183 -5.49 -8.82 -8.45
N CYS A 184 -5.80 -7.78 -9.22
CA CYS A 184 -6.50 -7.92 -10.50
C CYS A 184 -5.64 -7.40 -11.66
N GLU A 185 -5.73 -8.10 -12.79
CA GLU A 185 -5.11 -7.73 -14.06
C GLU A 185 -6.06 -8.12 -15.19
N ASP A 186 -6.12 -7.33 -16.26
CA ASP A 186 -6.88 -7.67 -17.47
C ASP A 186 -8.34 -8.08 -17.26
N CYS A 187 -9.00 -7.43 -16.29
CA CYS A 187 -10.39 -7.72 -15.91
C CYS A 187 -10.59 -9.14 -15.37
N ASP A 188 -9.57 -9.68 -14.70
CA ASP A 188 -9.62 -10.93 -13.96
C ASP A 188 -8.78 -10.85 -12.67
N ILE A 189 -8.86 -11.87 -11.82
CA ILE A 189 -7.93 -12.08 -10.71
C ILE A 189 -6.60 -12.53 -11.31
N ALA A 190 -5.54 -11.79 -11.01
CA ALA A 190 -4.22 -12.07 -11.54
C ALA A 190 -3.69 -13.42 -11.00
N PRO A 191 -2.97 -14.20 -11.84
CA PRO A 191 -2.24 -15.37 -11.36
C PRO A 191 -1.07 -14.93 -10.46
N LEU A 192 -0.43 -15.90 -9.82
CA LEU A 192 0.89 -15.65 -9.22
C LEU A 192 1.91 -15.46 -10.33
N ALA A 193 2.79 -14.47 -10.17
CA ALA A 193 3.92 -14.28 -11.06
C ALA A 193 4.86 -15.50 -11.00
N GLN A 194 5.43 -15.87 -12.14
CA GLN A 194 6.43 -16.93 -12.21
C GLN A 194 7.73 -16.49 -11.50
N PRO A 195 8.46 -17.39 -10.82
CA PRO A 195 9.67 -17.03 -10.08
C PRO A 195 10.76 -16.35 -10.92
N ASP A 196 10.79 -16.64 -12.21
CA ASP A 196 11.73 -16.14 -13.23
C ASP A 196 11.04 -15.33 -14.34
N GLY A 197 9.74 -15.04 -14.19
CA GLY A 197 8.95 -14.33 -15.19
C GLY A 197 9.32 -12.85 -15.27
N SER A 198 9.23 -12.29 -16.47
CA SER A 198 9.41 -10.86 -16.67
C SER A 198 8.19 -10.06 -16.17
N MET A 199 8.37 -8.77 -15.89
CA MET A 199 7.27 -7.87 -15.50
C MET A 199 6.12 -7.85 -16.53
N GLY A 200 6.43 -8.06 -17.82
CA GLY A 200 5.45 -8.09 -18.90
C GLY A 200 4.61 -9.37 -18.97
N GLU A 201 4.99 -10.43 -18.26
CA GLU A 201 4.23 -11.69 -18.19
C GLU A 201 3.07 -11.62 -17.17
N GLY A 202 3.00 -10.54 -16.40
CA GLY A 202 1.95 -10.28 -15.42
C GLY A 202 2.05 -11.13 -14.16
N GLY A 203 0.99 -11.06 -13.37
CA GLY A 203 0.84 -11.76 -12.11
C GLY A 203 1.32 -10.97 -10.89
N VAL A 204 0.79 -11.37 -9.73
CA VAL A 204 1.17 -10.80 -8.44
C VAL A 204 2.33 -11.57 -7.84
N ASN A 205 3.32 -10.86 -7.31
CA ASN A 205 4.44 -11.48 -6.60
C ASN A 205 3.94 -12.31 -5.40
N PRO A 206 4.34 -13.60 -5.26
CA PRO A 206 3.88 -14.49 -4.19
C PRO A 206 4.05 -13.96 -2.76
N MET A 207 5.10 -13.16 -2.51
CA MET A 207 5.36 -12.57 -1.19
C MET A 207 4.35 -11.50 -0.81
N GLN A 208 3.66 -10.97 -1.81
CA GLN A 208 2.66 -9.91 -1.71
C GLN A 208 1.24 -10.50 -1.74
N SER A 209 1.09 -11.74 -2.20
CA SER A 209 -0.16 -12.53 -2.14
C SER A 209 -0.28 -13.43 -0.89
N THR A 210 0.83 -13.76 -0.20
CA THR A 210 0.83 -14.51 1.06
C THR A 210 0.94 -13.61 2.29
N PRO A 211 0.32 -13.94 3.45
CA PRO A 211 0.40 -13.09 4.65
C PRO A 211 1.82 -13.17 5.24
N THR A 212 2.67 -12.20 4.95
CA THR A 212 3.92 -12.03 5.70
C THR A 212 3.66 -11.09 6.87
N ARG A 213 3.92 -11.58 8.09
CA ARG A 213 3.87 -10.74 9.29
C ARG A 213 5.00 -9.71 9.15
N PRO A 214 4.74 -8.40 9.34
CA PRO A 214 5.84 -7.44 9.41
C PRO A 214 6.84 -7.91 10.49
N PRO A 215 8.15 -7.72 10.28
CA PRO A 215 9.12 -8.01 11.32
C PRO A 215 8.71 -7.25 12.59
N PRO A 216 8.87 -7.85 13.79
CA PRO A 216 8.50 -7.18 15.02
C PRO A 216 9.21 -5.83 15.08
N CYS A 217 8.46 -4.75 15.30
CA CYS A 217 9.04 -3.42 15.48
C CYS A 217 10.12 -3.52 16.56
N GLY A 218 11.40 -3.40 16.15
CA GLY A 218 12.51 -3.42 17.08
C GLY A 218 12.29 -2.33 18.11
N ARG A 219 12.41 -2.65 19.39
CA ARG A 219 12.58 -1.63 20.42
C ARG A 219 13.72 -0.74 19.96
N ARG A 220 13.48 0.57 19.79
CA ARG A 220 14.59 1.53 19.76
C ARG A 220 15.39 1.29 21.03
N VAL A 221 16.58 0.72 20.90
CA VAL A 221 17.60 0.78 21.93
C VAL A 221 18.12 2.21 21.86
N GLY A 222 17.44 3.11 22.56
CA GLY A 222 17.94 4.46 22.77
C GLY A 222 19.15 4.38 23.68
N GLY A 223 20.34 4.38 23.09
CA GLY A 223 21.53 4.84 23.79
C GLY A 223 21.40 6.35 23.94
N ALA A 224 21.09 6.82 25.15
CA ALA A 224 21.31 8.21 25.50
C ALA A 224 22.82 8.45 25.53
N PRO A 225 23.33 9.56 24.98
CA PRO A 225 24.72 9.91 25.15
C PRO A 225 24.98 10.27 26.62
N ASP A 226 26.04 9.69 27.15
CA ASP A 226 26.60 9.95 28.48
C ASP A 226 26.92 11.45 28.58
N SER A 227 26.25 12.14 29.50
CA SER A 227 26.62 13.52 29.86
C SER A 227 27.05 13.54 31.31
N ASP A 228 28.28 14.00 31.47
CA ASP A 228 29.10 13.96 32.65
C ASP A 228 28.44 14.53 33.92
N ARG A 229 28.87 13.89 35.00
CA ARG A 229 28.61 14.21 36.41
C ARG A 229 29.05 15.65 36.75
N LEU A 230 28.13 16.44 37.32
CA LEU A 230 28.45 17.53 38.24
C LEU A 230 27.43 17.58 39.39
N SER A 231 27.86 17.01 40.53
CA SER A 231 27.74 17.48 41.92
C SER A 231 26.44 18.11 42.48
N VAL A 232 25.79 17.34 43.36
CA VAL A 232 25.40 17.62 44.77
C VAL A 232 24.70 18.96 45.11
N ASP A 233 23.39 18.94 45.40
CA ASP A 233 22.79 19.07 46.75
C ASP A 233 21.27 19.36 46.67
N GLY A 234 20.45 18.76 47.55
CA GLY A 234 19.07 19.23 47.78
C GLY A 234 18.02 18.16 48.04
N ARG A 235 17.69 17.98 49.31
CA ARG A 235 16.65 17.09 49.87
C ARG A 235 15.26 17.26 49.21
N GLY A 236 14.61 16.15 48.89
CA GLY A 236 13.18 16.10 48.59
C GLY A 236 12.72 14.67 48.27
N ALA A 237 12.05 14.03 49.22
CA ALA A 237 11.52 12.67 49.11
C ALA A 237 10.64 12.48 47.85
N ARG A 238 10.89 11.43 47.07
CA ARG A 238 9.99 10.96 46.01
C ARG A 238 9.82 9.43 46.11
N ASP A 239 8.56 9.01 45.97
CA ASP A 239 8.05 7.64 46.01
C ASP A 239 8.65 6.80 44.87
N ASP A 240 9.59 5.92 45.20
CA ASP A 240 10.22 4.97 44.27
C ASP A 240 9.30 3.74 44.06
N ARG A 241 8.21 3.94 43.33
CA ARG A 241 7.47 2.83 42.70
C ARG A 241 7.66 2.87 41.19
N PRO A 242 8.09 1.77 40.56
CA PRO A 242 8.25 1.72 39.10
C PRO A 242 6.88 1.90 38.44
N VAL A 243 6.71 3.03 37.76
CA VAL A 243 5.55 3.28 36.90
C VAL A 243 5.70 2.41 35.66
N ALA A 244 4.89 1.36 35.57
CA ALA A 244 4.83 0.52 34.38
C ALA A 244 4.32 1.35 33.18
N PRO A 245 4.91 1.18 31.97
CA PRO A 245 4.42 1.87 30.78
C PRO A 245 2.98 1.45 30.45
N PRO A 246 2.16 2.34 29.87
CA PRO A 246 0.76 2.04 29.56
C PRO A 246 0.69 0.89 28.55
N ARG A 247 0.00 -0.19 28.94
CA ARG A 247 -0.26 -1.33 28.05
C ARG A 247 -1.42 -0.98 27.12
N CYS A 248 -1.23 -1.18 25.82
CA CYS A 248 -2.27 -1.09 24.81
C CYS A 248 -3.41 -2.08 25.11
N SER A 249 -4.64 -1.58 25.25
CA SER A 249 -5.83 -2.34 25.65
C SER A 249 -6.36 -3.29 24.56
N ARG A 250 -5.82 -3.25 23.34
CA ARG A 250 -6.33 -4.01 22.17
C ARG A 250 -5.66 -5.38 21.90
N CYS A 251 -4.74 -5.84 22.73
CA CYS A 251 -4.03 -7.12 22.52
C CYS A 251 -4.46 -8.28 23.44
N ARG A 252 -5.66 -8.24 24.04
CA ARG A 252 -6.21 -9.43 24.72
C ARG A 252 -6.94 -10.31 23.71
N ARG A 253 -6.27 -11.33 23.17
CA ARG A 253 -6.99 -12.52 22.65
C ARG A 253 -7.33 -13.45 23.83
N PRO A 254 -8.53 -14.02 23.92
CA PRO A 254 -8.80 -15.08 24.89
C PRO A 254 -7.98 -16.32 24.51
N ALA A 255 -7.43 -17.01 25.52
CA ALA A 255 -6.90 -18.35 25.32
C ALA A 255 -8.07 -19.28 24.97
N LEU A 256 -8.08 -19.85 23.77
CA LEU A 256 -9.02 -20.91 23.40
C LEU A 256 -8.58 -22.19 24.12
N SER A 257 -9.14 -22.43 25.31
CA SER A 257 -9.10 -23.72 25.97
C SER A 257 -10.23 -24.60 25.44
N GLY A 258 -9.87 -25.74 24.83
CA GLY A 258 -10.69 -26.96 24.81
C GLY A 258 -11.77 -27.06 23.73
N ILE A 259 -11.41 -27.64 22.57
CA ILE A 259 -12.37 -28.39 21.74
C ILE A 259 -11.77 -29.78 21.52
N ARG A 260 -12.41 -30.80 22.13
CA ARG A 260 -12.11 -32.21 21.88
C ARG A 260 -12.62 -32.58 20.48
N ARG A 261 -11.78 -33.24 19.68
CA ARG A 261 -12.19 -33.83 18.39
C ARG A 261 -13.03 -35.09 18.64
N PRO A 262 -14.15 -35.31 17.94
CA PRO A 262 -14.80 -36.62 17.91
C PRO A 262 -13.95 -37.62 17.13
N ARG A 263 -13.89 -38.86 17.62
CA ARG A 263 -13.32 -40.02 16.92
C ARG A 263 -14.21 -40.38 15.73
N VAL A 264 -13.57 -40.69 14.62
CA VAL A 264 -14.19 -41.34 13.46
C VAL A 264 -14.27 -42.83 13.78
N GLU A 265 -15.48 -43.39 13.76
CA GLU A 265 -15.77 -44.79 13.41
C GLU A 265 -16.57 -44.78 12.10
#